data_AF-A0A947WAK2-F1
#
_entry.id   AF-A0A947WAK2-F1
#
_cell.length_a   1.000
_cell.length_b   1.000
_cell.length_c   1.000
_cell.angle_alpha   90.00
_cell.angle_beta   90.00
_cell.angle_gamma   90.00
#
_symmetry.space_group_name_H-M   'P 1'
#
loop_
_entity.id
_entity.type
_entity.pdbx_description
1 polymer ?
#
loop_
_entity_poly.entity_id
_entity_poly.type
_entity_poly.pdbx_seq_one_letter_code
_entity_poly.pdbx_strand_id
1 'polypeptide(L)'
;MQQTPTILIGIIIGLTLLFLIIFSYLTKGKDNNSSHNYKSIFVIGLTWLPIGVAIDVVTFSIIGLIFLIIGVANKDKWGNERKWSELDTKSRVIKLIVLGLGIILLLYVGILYIKSVNKSGIIIKDFNSCMEAGNPIMESYPRQCSDGENHFVENIGNIFEVQNLIELNSVRPNDKISSPLVLEGQAVGSWYFEGSFPVVLTDWDGLIIAEGYVTAHPPAGEDWMTEDFVQFKGELEFEKPDFDNRGTLILRKDNPSGLPEHDNVLEIPVLFE
;
A
#
# COMPACT_ATOMS: atom_id res chain seq x y z
N MET A 1 -8.71 -11.05 -0.51
CA MET A 1 -9.95 -10.26 -0.62
C MET A 1 -10.61 -10.18 0.75
N GLN A 2 -10.32 -9.13 1.52
CA GLN A 2 -10.88 -8.98 2.86
C GLN A 2 -12.24 -8.31 2.74
N GLN A 3 -13.32 -9.09 2.92
CA GLN A 3 -14.69 -8.57 2.96
C GLN A 3 -14.77 -7.57 4.12
N THR A 4 -14.86 -6.27 3.82
CA THR A 4 -15.55 -5.35 4.74
C THR A 4 -16.86 -6.05 5.12
N PRO A 5 -17.20 -6.22 6.40
CA PRO A 5 -18.31 -7.08 6.78
C PRO A 5 -19.56 -6.48 6.16
N THR A 6 -20.05 -7.12 5.09
CA THR A 6 -21.26 -6.75 4.34
C THR A 6 -22.45 -6.55 5.26
N ILE A 7 -22.41 -7.22 6.41
CA ILE A 7 -23.32 -7.09 7.55
C ILE A 7 -23.34 -5.66 8.12
N LEU A 8 -22.18 -5.03 8.35
CA LEU A 8 -22.12 -3.68 8.93
C LEU A 8 -22.66 -2.64 7.95
N ILE A 9 -22.31 -2.76 6.67
CA ILE A 9 -22.86 -1.93 5.60
C ILE A 9 -24.38 -2.12 5.51
N GLY A 10 -24.86 -3.36 5.58
CA GLY A 10 -26.29 -3.69 5.62
C GLY A 10 -27.03 -3.07 6.81
N ILE A 11 -26.41 -3.05 8.00
CA ILE A 11 -26.99 -2.43 9.21
C ILE A 11 -27.11 -0.91 9.04
N ILE A 12 -26.09 -0.24 8.49
CA ILE A 12 -26.10 1.21 8.25
C ILE A 12 -27.20 1.58 7.24
N ILE A 13 -27.33 0.80 6.17
CA ILE A 13 -28.39 0.96 5.16
C ILE A 13 -29.77 0.75 5.80
N GLY A 14 -29.94 -0.31 6.61
CA GLY A 14 -31.20 -0.59 7.29
C GLY A 14 -31.63 0.53 8.24
N LEU A 15 -30.68 1.06 9.01
CA LEU A 15 -30.93 2.14 9.97
C LEU A 15 -31.23 3.49 9.29
N THR A 16 -30.54 3.82 8.20
CA THR A 16 -30.81 5.04 7.43
C THR A 16 -32.16 4.98 6.71
N LEU A 17 -32.54 3.82 6.17
CA LEU A 17 -33.89 3.58 5.64
C LEU A 17 -34.98 3.74 6.70
N LEU A 18 -34.78 3.12 7.87
CA LEU A 18 -35.72 3.21 8.98
C LEU A 18 -35.88 4.66 9.45
N PHE A 19 -34.77 5.41 9.55
CA PHE A 19 -34.79 6.83 9.87
C PHE A 19 -35.57 7.65 8.83
N LEU A 20 -35.33 7.45 7.54
CA LEU A 20 -36.04 8.17 6.47
C LEU A 20 -37.55 7.86 6.46
N ILE A 21 -37.94 6.61 6.73
CA ILE A 21 -39.34 6.20 6.84
C ILE A 21 -40.01 6.87 8.05
N ILE A 22 -39.36 6.83 9.22
CA ILE A 22 -39.87 7.48 10.44
C ILE A 22 -39.95 8.99 10.24
N PHE A 23 -38.92 9.61 9.66
CA PHE A 23 -38.90 11.04 9.37
C PHE A 23 -40.02 11.41 8.39
N SER A 24 -40.17 10.68 7.30
CA SER A 24 -41.27 10.86 6.33
C SER A 24 -42.64 10.75 7.01
N TYR A 25 -42.85 9.71 7.82
CA TYR A 25 -44.10 9.52 8.56
C TYR A 25 -44.38 10.65 9.55
N LEU A 26 -43.36 11.12 10.30
CA LEU A 26 -43.49 12.23 11.25
C LEU A 26 -43.66 13.59 10.56
N THR A 27 -43.17 13.74 9.33
CA THR A 27 -43.41 14.93 8.50
C THR A 27 -44.76 14.90 7.81
N LYS A 28 -45.40 13.73 7.69
CA LYS A 28 -46.75 13.57 7.19
C LYS A 28 -47.71 14.13 8.25
N GLY A 29 -48.02 15.42 8.12
CA GLY A 29 -49.12 16.04 8.85
C GLY A 29 -50.38 15.20 8.66
N LYS A 30 -51.23 15.18 9.70
CA LYS A 30 -52.51 14.45 9.78
C LYS A 30 -53.52 15.00 8.78
N ASP A 31 -53.19 14.97 7.50
CA ASP A 31 -54.01 15.41 6.39
C ASP A 31 -54.17 14.24 5.42
N ASN A 32 -55.42 13.81 5.30
CA ASN A 32 -55.82 12.52 4.77
C ASN A 32 -55.98 12.56 3.24
N ASN A 33 -55.02 13.16 2.53
CA ASN A 33 -55.03 13.17 1.07
C ASN A 33 -53.72 12.59 0.53
N SER A 34 -53.81 11.39 -0.05
CA SER A 34 -52.70 10.55 -0.50
C SER A 34 -52.05 11.04 -1.80
N SER A 35 -51.73 12.33 -1.90
CA SER A 35 -50.80 12.78 -2.94
C SER A 35 -49.40 12.26 -2.61
N HIS A 36 -48.82 11.48 -3.52
CA HIS A 36 -47.46 10.97 -3.39
C HIS A 36 -46.51 12.18 -3.27
N ASN A 37 -45.77 12.30 -2.16
CA ASN A 37 -44.90 13.46 -1.93
C ASN A 37 -43.59 13.31 -2.75
N TYR A 38 -43.63 13.72 -4.02
CA TYR A 38 -42.50 13.65 -4.95
C TYR A 38 -41.25 14.40 -4.47
N LYS A 39 -41.42 15.40 -3.59
CA LYS A 39 -40.31 16.08 -2.90
C LYS A 39 -39.59 15.15 -1.93
N SER A 40 -40.30 14.29 -1.20
CA SER A 40 -39.67 13.27 -0.34
C SER A 40 -38.90 12.24 -1.17
N ILE A 41 -39.43 11.84 -2.33
CA ILE A 41 -38.75 10.94 -3.28
C ILE A 41 -37.45 11.59 -3.77
N PHE A 42 -37.48 12.88 -4.13
CA PHE A 42 -36.28 13.64 -4.50
C PHE A 42 -35.21 13.64 -3.40
N VAL A 43 -35.60 13.91 -2.15
CA VAL A 43 -34.67 13.95 -1.00
C VAL A 43 -34.06 12.57 -0.70
N ILE A 44 -34.86 11.51 -0.82
CA ILE A 44 -34.38 10.13 -0.68
C ILE A 44 -33.33 9.84 -1.76
N GLY A 45 -33.60 10.22 -3.02
CA GLY A 45 -32.64 10.07 -4.13
C GLY A 45 -31.33 10.81 -3.89
N LEU A 46 -31.40 12.06 -3.43
CA LEU A 46 -30.24 12.89 -3.10
C LEU A 46 -29.40 12.30 -1.96
N THR A 47 -30.03 11.58 -1.03
CA THR A 47 -29.34 10.92 0.10
C THR A 47 -28.69 9.61 -0.35
N TRP A 48 -29.35 8.82 -1.19
CA TRP A 48 -28.88 7.50 -1.62
C TRP A 48 -27.71 7.54 -2.61
N LEU A 49 -27.65 8.58 -3.44
CA LEU A 49 -26.62 8.73 -4.46
C LEU A 49 -25.18 8.84 -3.89
N PRO A 50 -24.85 9.75 -2.94
CA PRO A 50 -23.52 9.80 -2.33
C PRO A 50 -23.24 8.59 -1.42
N ILE A 51 -24.28 8.00 -0.81
CA ILE A 51 -24.12 6.77 0.00
C ILE A 51 -23.62 5.63 -0.87
N GLY A 52 -24.22 5.39 -2.04
CA GLY A 52 -23.81 4.31 -2.95
C GLY A 52 -22.35 4.43 -3.40
N VAL A 53 -21.88 5.66 -3.65
CA VAL A 53 -20.47 5.95 -3.96
C VAL A 53 -19.57 5.67 -2.76
N ALA A 54 -19.98 6.08 -1.55
CA ALA A 54 -19.16 5.90 -0.35
C ALA A 54 -18.98 4.43 0.07
N ILE A 55 -19.94 3.56 -0.27
CA ILE A 55 -19.90 2.12 0.10
C ILE A 55 -19.51 1.21 -1.07
N ASP A 56 -19.19 1.77 -2.24
CA ASP A 56 -18.87 1.04 -3.47
C ASP A 56 -19.95 0.02 -3.90
N VAL A 57 -21.22 0.38 -3.70
CA VAL A 57 -22.38 -0.42 -4.13
C VAL A 57 -23.18 0.36 -5.16
N VAL A 58 -22.85 0.13 -6.43
CA VAL A 58 -23.44 0.80 -7.61
C VAL A 58 -24.98 0.78 -7.60
N THR A 59 -25.61 -0.30 -7.13
CA THR A 59 -27.08 -0.43 -7.09
C THR A 59 -27.73 0.72 -6.31
N PHE A 60 -27.14 1.17 -5.20
CA PHE A 60 -27.68 2.30 -4.42
C PHE A 60 -27.58 3.61 -5.17
N SER A 61 -26.49 3.83 -5.91
CA SER A 61 -26.31 5.00 -6.76
C SER A 61 -27.33 5.02 -7.90
N ILE A 62 -27.63 3.87 -8.51
CA ILE A 62 -28.64 3.74 -9.56
C ILE A 62 -30.04 4.03 -9.01
N ILE A 63 -30.42 3.43 -7.88
CA ILE A 63 -31.72 3.66 -7.24
C ILE A 63 -31.85 5.13 -6.80
N GLY A 64 -30.78 5.70 -6.23
CA GLY A 64 -30.71 7.11 -5.84
C GLY A 64 -30.93 8.04 -7.03
N LEU A 65 -30.28 7.76 -8.17
CA LEU A 65 -30.44 8.52 -9.42
C LEU A 65 -31.88 8.41 -9.96
N ILE A 66 -32.48 7.22 -9.95
CA ILE A 66 -33.88 7.02 -10.37
C ILE A 66 -34.83 7.86 -9.52
N PHE A 67 -34.69 7.84 -8.20
CA PHE A 67 -35.53 8.65 -7.31
C PHE A 67 -35.30 10.16 -7.49
N LEU A 68 -34.06 10.58 -7.73
CA LEU A 68 -33.74 11.97 -8.03
C LEU A 68 -34.45 12.42 -9.32
N ILE A 69 -34.39 11.61 -10.38
CA ILE A 69 -35.07 11.88 -11.66
C ILE A 69 -36.59 11.92 -11.47
N ILE A 70 -37.20 10.92 -10.81
CA ILE A 70 -38.65 10.88 -10.55
C ILE A 70 -39.09 12.10 -9.75
N GLY A 71 -38.31 12.49 -8.75
CA GLY A 71 -38.57 13.64 -7.90
C GLY A 71 -38.52 14.97 -8.65
N VAL A 72 -37.52 15.17 -9.52
CA VAL A 72 -37.40 16.37 -10.38
C VAL A 72 -38.46 16.39 -11.47
N ALA A 73 -38.74 15.26 -12.11
CA ALA A 73 -39.73 15.15 -13.19
C ALA A 73 -41.15 15.49 -12.75
N ASN A 74 -41.45 15.40 -11.45
CA ASN A 74 -42.74 15.76 -10.85
C ASN A 74 -42.62 16.97 -9.91
N LYS A 75 -41.73 17.92 -10.23
CA LYS A 75 -41.48 19.12 -9.41
C LYS A 75 -42.73 19.98 -9.21
N ASP A 76 -43.61 20.02 -10.20
CA ASP A 76 -44.90 20.71 -10.16
C ASP A 76 -45.84 20.16 -9.07
N LYS A 77 -45.66 18.90 -8.66
CA LYS A 77 -46.46 18.21 -7.63
C LYS A 77 -45.79 18.23 -6.26
N TRP A 78 -44.75 19.02 -6.06
CA TRP A 78 -44.14 19.16 -4.75
C TRP A 78 -45.14 19.83 -3.79
N GLY A 79 -45.49 19.14 -2.70
CA GLY A 79 -46.45 19.65 -1.74
C GLY A 79 -45.96 20.91 -1.01
N ASN A 80 -46.90 21.80 -0.67
CA ASN A 80 -46.66 22.93 0.23
C ASN A 80 -46.49 22.42 1.66
N GLU A 81 -45.25 22.16 2.07
CA GLU A 81 -44.92 21.86 3.46
C GLU A 81 -45.06 23.12 4.32
N ARG A 82 -45.61 22.96 5.53
CA ARG A 82 -45.62 24.05 6.53
C ARG A 82 -44.20 24.51 6.80
N LYS A 83 -43.97 25.81 6.74
CA LYS A 83 -42.65 26.38 7.07
C LYS A 83 -42.32 26.06 8.52
N TRP A 84 -41.03 25.95 8.83
CA TRP A 84 -40.57 25.62 10.18
C TRP A 84 -41.12 26.59 11.26
N SER A 85 -41.37 27.84 10.86
CA SER A 85 -42.01 28.91 11.65
C SER A 85 -43.52 28.75 11.88
N GLU A 86 -44.19 27.85 11.17
CA GLU A 86 -45.65 27.58 11.24
C GLU A 86 -45.98 26.30 12.01
N LEU A 87 -44.96 25.56 12.46
CA LEU A 87 -45.14 24.33 13.24
C LEU A 87 -45.45 24.67 14.71
N ASP A 88 -46.34 23.88 15.32
CA ASP A 88 -46.60 23.93 16.76
C ASP A 88 -45.34 23.59 17.57
N THR A 89 -45.22 24.15 18.78
CA THR A 89 -44.06 24.00 19.66
C THR A 89 -43.75 22.53 19.92
N LYS A 90 -44.77 21.67 20.13
CA LYS A 90 -44.56 20.23 20.33
C LYS A 90 -43.99 19.55 19.09
N SER A 91 -44.49 19.89 17.90
CA SER A 91 -44.00 19.33 16.65
C SER A 91 -42.56 19.75 16.32
N ARG A 92 -42.15 20.97 16.69
CA ARG A 92 -40.75 21.42 16.53
C ARG A 92 -39.80 20.65 17.43
N VAL A 93 -40.17 20.47 18.69
CA VAL A 93 -39.36 19.71 19.67
C VAL A 93 -39.19 18.27 19.21
N ILE A 94 -40.25 17.61 18.74
CA ILE A 94 -40.17 16.24 18.20
C ILE A 94 -39.21 16.18 17.00
N LYS A 95 -39.28 17.13 16.06
CA LYS A 95 -38.37 17.16 14.89
C LYS A 95 -36.91 17.37 15.30
N LEU A 96 -36.64 18.22 16.30
CA LEU A 96 -35.29 18.43 16.82
C LEU A 96 -34.72 17.18 17.51
N ILE A 97 -35.54 16.49 18.31
CA ILE A 97 -35.14 15.23 18.97
C ILE A 97 -34.77 14.18 17.92
N VAL A 98 -35.59 14.02 16.88
CA VAL A 98 -35.34 13.05 15.80
C VAL A 98 -34.06 13.40 15.04
N LEU A 99 -33.84 14.69 14.72
CA LEU A 99 -32.64 15.14 14.02
C LEU A 99 -31.37 14.94 14.87
N GLY A 100 -31.46 15.22 16.18
CA GLY A 100 -30.39 14.95 17.13
C GLY A 100 -30.04 13.46 17.25
N LEU A 101 -31.06 12.60 17.35
CA LEU A 101 -30.86 11.14 17.40
C LEU A 101 -30.24 10.60 16.10
N GLY A 102 -30.64 11.14 14.95
CA GLY A 102 -30.03 10.79 13.65
C GLY A 102 -28.54 11.14 13.59
N ILE A 103 -28.15 12.32 14.09
CA ILE A 103 -26.73 12.74 14.15
C ILE A 103 -25.93 11.83 15.10
N ILE A 104 -26.48 11.51 16.27
CA ILE A 104 -25.82 10.62 17.24
C ILE A 104 -25.60 9.24 16.64
N LEU A 105 -26.58 8.71 15.91
CA LEU A 105 -26.48 7.42 15.23
C LEU A 105 -25.39 7.44 14.15
N LEU A 106 -25.33 8.50 13.34
CA LEU A 106 -24.28 8.68 12.32
C LEU A 106 -22.89 8.75 12.93
N LEU A 107 -22.72 9.48 14.04
CA LEU A 107 -21.44 9.55 14.76
C LEU A 107 -21.04 8.18 15.32
N TYR A 108 -21.98 7.44 15.91
CA TYR A 108 -21.73 6.09 16.42
C TYR A 108 -21.30 5.12 15.30
N VAL A 109 -22.01 5.15 14.16
CA VAL A 109 -21.65 4.39 12.96
C VAL A 109 -20.26 4.77 12.44
N GLY A 110 -19.94 6.06 12.38
CA GLY A 110 -18.62 6.54 11.97
C GLY A 110 -17.50 6.02 12.88
N ILE A 111 -17.72 6.01 14.20
CA ILE A 111 -16.77 5.44 15.16
C ILE A 111 -16.59 3.93 14.94
N LEU A 112 -17.67 3.18 14.70
CA LEU A 112 -17.58 1.74 14.40
C LEU A 112 -16.82 1.48 13.09
N TYR A 113 -17.04 2.32 12.07
CA TYR A 113 -16.34 2.24 10.80
C TYR A 113 -14.84 2.48 10.96
N ILE A 114 -14.43 3.54 11.68
CA ILE A 114 -13.01 3.83 11.96
C ILE A 114 -12.35 2.65 12.67
N LYS A 115 -13.02 2.02 13.64
CA LYS A 115 -12.51 0.80 14.30
C LYS A 115 -12.37 -0.39 13.34
N SER A 116 -13.25 -0.50 12.34
CA SER A 116 -13.19 -1.57 11.33
C SER A 116 -12.06 -1.35 10.32
N VAL A 117 -11.78 -0.11 9.92
CA VAL A 117 -10.69 0.22 8.99
C VAL A 117 -9.32 -0.03 9.62
N ASN A 118 -9.17 0.24 10.92
CA ASN A 118 -7.92 -0.04 11.66
C ASN A 118 -7.63 -1.54 11.85
N LYS A 119 -8.53 -2.43 11.43
CA LYS A 119 -8.29 -3.88 11.45
C LYS A 119 -7.84 -4.35 10.06
N SER A 120 -6.74 -3.80 9.57
CA SER A 120 -6.06 -4.33 8.39
C SER A 120 -5.47 -5.69 8.75
N GLY A 121 -5.87 -6.75 8.04
CA GLY A 121 -5.03 -7.95 7.98
C GLY A 121 -3.71 -7.59 7.31
N ILE A 122 -2.60 -8.19 7.76
CA ILE A 122 -1.32 -8.06 7.08
C ILE A 122 -1.49 -8.73 5.71
N ILE A 123 -1.40 -7.98 4.62
CA ILE A 123 -1.36 -8.55 3.28
C ILE A 123 0.07 -9.06 3.08
N ILE A 124 0.25 -10.37 3.19
CA ILE A 124 1.54 -11.02 2.95
C ILE A 124 1.79 -11.03 1.45
N LYS A 125 2.85 -10.35 1.00
CA LYS A 125 3.23 -10.23 -0.43
C LYS A 125 4.66 -10.68 -0.72
N ASP A 126 5.49 -10.74 0.31
CA ASP A 126 6.92 -10.99 0.22
C ASP A 126 7.42 -11.67 1.50
N PHE A 127 8.70 -12.02 1.51
CA PHE A 127 9.34 -12.67 2.65
C PHE A 127 9.26 -11.82 3.93
N ASN A 128 9.47 -10.50 3.81
CA ASN A 128 9.49 -9.59 4.97
C ASN A 128 8.11 -9.50 5.63
N SER A 129 7.05 -9.27 4.84
CA SER A 129 5.67 -9.24 5.33
C SER A 129 5.21 -10.60 5.87
N CYS A 130 5.72 -11.71 5.32
CA CYS A 130 5.47 -13.06 5.85
C CYS A 130 6.10 -13.23 7.24
N MET A 131 7.36 -12.82 7.40
CA MET A 131 8.09 -12.85 8.66
C MET A 131 7.46 -11.93 9.71
N GLU A 132 7.12 -10.68 9.35
CA GLU A 132 6.49 -9.70 10.23
C GLU A 132 5.11 -10.16 10.73
N ALA A 133 4.40 -10.96 9.94
CA ALA A 133 3.15 -11.60 10.35
C ALA A 133 3.34 -12.76 11.34
N GLY A 134 4.58 -13.13 11.68
CA GLY A 134 4.90 -14.18 12.66
C GLY A 134 4.80 -15.60 12.11
N ASN A 135 4.86 -15.77 10.79
CA ASN A 135 4.85 -17.08 10.14
C ASN A 135 6.18 -17.83 10.35
N PRO A 136 6.18 -19.18 10.25
CA PRO A 136 7.39 -19.98 10.40
C PRO A 136 8.40 -19.70 9.28
N ILE A 137 9.67 -19.55 9.68
CA ILE A 137 10.82 -19.47 8.78
C ILE A 137 11.50 -20.84 8.73
N MET A 138 11.73 -21.35 7.52
CA MET A 138 12.42 -22.62 7.28
C MET A 138 13.94 -22.44 7.39
N GLU A 139 14.63 -23.43 7.97
CA GLU A 139 16.09 -23.48 8.08
C GLU A 139 16.75 -23.87 6.73
N SER A 140 16.51 -23.09 5.68
CA SER A 140 17.16 -23.19 4.38
C SER A 140 17.95 -21.93 4.06
N TYR A 141 18.90 -22.01 3.13
CA TYR A 141 19.53 -20.84 2.51
C TYR A 141 19.24 -20.84 1.00
N PRO A 142 18.53 -19.81 0.46
CA PRO A 142 17.99 -18.64 1.15
C PRO A 142 16.89 -18.99 2.16
N ARG A 143 16.63 -18.10 3.11
CA ARG A 143 15.54 -18.30 4.08
C ARG A 143 14.22 -18.31 3.35
N GLN A 144 13.29 -19.14 3.80
CA GLN A 144 11.95 -19.22 3.25
C GLN A 144 10.92 -19.05 4.35
N CYS A 145 9.86 -18.32 4.07
CA CYS A 145 8.73 -18.11 4.97
C CYS A 145 7.47 -18.68 4.33
N SER A 146 6.61 -19.34 5.11
CA SER A 146 5.37 -19.92 4.62
C SER A 146 4.17 -19.45 5.43
N ASP A 147 3.13 -18.95 4.74
CA ASP A 147 1.85 -18.56 5.34
C ASP A 147 0.82 -19.73 5.36
N GLY A 148 1.25 -20.93 4.94
CA GLY A 148 0.42 -22.13 4.79
C GLY A 148 -0.18 -22.34 3.40
N GLU A 149 -0.31 -21.29 2.58
CA GLU A 149 -0.78 -21.37 1.19
C GLU A 149 0.35 -21.11 0.18
N ASN A 150 1.26 -20.20 0.53
CA ASN A 150 2.36 -19.70 -0.29
C ASN A 150 3.70 -19.88 0.42
N HIS A 151 4.76 -19.89 -0.39
CA HIS A 151 6.14 -19.82 0.06
C HIS A 151 6.79 -18.57 -0.49
N PHE A 152 7.43 -17.81 0.40
CA PHE A 152 8.16 -16.60 0.08
C PHE A 152 9.64 -16.86 0.34
N VAL A 153 10.47 -16.61 -0.67
CA VAL A 153 11.92 -16.76 -0.59
C VAL A 153 12.52 -15.40 -0.30
N GLU A 154 13.49 -15.35 0.61
CA GLU A 154 14.27 -14.15 0.88
C GLU A 154 15.00 -13.68 -0.38
N ASN A 155 14.91 -12.39 -0.70
CA ASN A 155 15.68 -11.80 -1.78
C ASN A 155 17.15 -11.73 -1.36
N ILE A 156 18.00 -12.44 -2.09
CA ILE A 156 19.46 -12.49 -1.89
C ILE A 156 20.24 -11.95 -3.11
N GLY A 157 19.55 -11.33 -4.07
CA GLY A 157 20.14 -10.92 -5.35
C GLY A 157 20.52 -12.11 -6.22
N ASN A 158 21.64 -12.01 -6.94
CA ASN A 158 22.09 -13.02 -7.91
C ASN A 158 23.35 -13.79 -7.48
N ILE A 159 23.65 -13.83 -6.17
CA ILE A 159 24.90 -14.41 -5.62
C ILE A 159 25.20 -15.82 -6.13
N PHE A 160 24.19 -16.67 -6.36
CA PHE A 160 24.39 -18.04 -6.85
C PHE A 160 24.70 -18.12 -8.35
N GLU A 161 24.29 -17.12 -9.13
CA GLU A 161 24.53 -17.08 -10.57
C GLU A 161 26.01 -16.79 -10.86
N VAL A 162 26.66 -16.02 -9.97
CA VAL A 162 28.03 -15.53 -10.14
C VAL A 162 29.02 -16.07 -9.11
N GLN A 163 28.62 -17.00 -8.23
CA GLN A 163 29.46 -17.54 -7.14
C GLN A 163 30.84 -18.07 -7.59
N ASN A 164 30.94 -18.61 -8.81
CA ASN A 164 32.21 -19.14 -9.33
C ASN A 164 33.10 -18.06 -9.96
N LEU A 165 32.65 -16.80 -9.97
CA LEU A 165 33.31 -15.67 -10.62
C LEU A 165 33.67 -14.57 -9.61
N ILE A 166 32.80 -14.31 -8.65
CA ILE A 166 32.97 -13.27 -7.64
C ILE A 166 32.21 -13.61 -6.35
N GLU A 167 32.81 -13.28 -5.22
CA GLU A 167 32.24 -13.44 -3.89
C GLU A 167 32.56 -12.20 -3.04
N LEU A 168 31.53 -11.62 -2.40
CA LEU A 168 31.70 -10.54 -1.43
C LEU A 168 31.63 -11.10 -0.01
N ASN A 169 32.65 -10.82 0.80
CA ASN A 169 32.77 -11.34 2.16
C ASN A 169 32.38 -10.31 3.23
N SER A 170 32.54 -9.02 2.95
CA SER A 170 32.28 -7.95 3.93
C SER A 170 30.81 -7.62 4.14
N VAL A 171 29.93 -7.96 3.19
CA VAL A 171 28.49 -7.67 3.24
C VAL A 171 27.72 -8.89 2.75
N ARG A 172 26.71 -9.31 3.51
CA ARG A 172 25.76 -10.36 3.12
C ARG A 172 24.43 -9.74 2.67
N PRO A 173 23.61 -10.49 1.91
CA PRO A 173 22.29 -9.99 1.54
C PRO A 173 21.44 -9.58 2.75
N ASN A 174 20.81 -8.42 2.63
CA ASN A 174 19.98 -7.76 3.63
C ASN A 174 20.72 -7.32 4.91
N ASP A 175 22.06 -7.30 4.90
CA ASP A 175 22.83 -6.70 5.98
C ASP A 175 22.55 -5.20 6.10
N LYS A 176 22.65 -4.70 7.34
CA LYS A 176 22.60 -3.27 7.61
C LYS A 176 23.97 -2.65 7.36
N ILE A 177 24.03 -1.65 6.51
CA ILE A 177 25.23 -0.94 6.10
C ILE A 177 25.22 0.50 6.60
N SER A 178 26.40 1.00 6.94
CA SER A 178 26.66 2.40 7.31
C SER A 178 27.86 2.93 6.53
N SER A 179 27.94 4.25 6.41
CA SER A 179 29.02 4.94 5.71
C SER A 179 30.17 5.26 6.69
N PRO A 180 31.44 5.03 6.31
CA PRO A 180 31.86 4.43 5.05
C PRO A 180 31.71 2.89 5.03
N LEU A 181 31.36 2.34 3.86
CA LEU A 181 31.20 0.90 3.66
C LEU A 181 32.49 0.28 3.14
N VAL A 182 33.08 -0.60 3.94
CA VAL A 182 34.25 -1.39 3.53
C VAL A 182 33.82 -2.59 2.69
N LEU A 183 34.41 -2.72 1.51
CA LEU A 183 34.14 -3.78 0.55
C LEU A 183 35.35 -4.71 0.46
N GLU A 184 35.18 -5.96 0.87
CA GLU A 184 36.23 -6.99 0.80
C GLU A 184 35.64 -8.29 0.27
N GLY A 185 36.36 -8.92 -0.66
CA GLY A 185 35.91 -10.14 -1.32
C GLY A 185 36.99 -10.70 -2.23
N GLN A 186 36.57 -11.54 -3.16
CA GLN A 186 37.43 -12.12 -4.18
C GLN A 186 36.71 -12.25 -5.52
N ALA A 187 37.42 -12.08 -6.62
CA ALA A 187 36.90 -12.25 -7.97
C ALA A 187 37.96 -12.90 -8.86
N VAL A 188 37.55 -13.61 -9.90
CA VAL A 188 38.47 -14.12 -10.93
C VAL A 188 39.08 -12.97 -11.72
N GLY A 189 40.27 -13.16 -12.29
CA GLY A 189 41.01 -12.11 -12.98
C GLY A 189 40.27 -11.36 -14.08
N SER A 190 39.34 -12.04 -14.77
CA SER A 190 38.50 -11.43 -15.81
C SER A 190 37.57 -10.31 -15.32
N TRP A 191 37.37 -10.16 -14.01
CA TRP A 191 36.62 -9.05 -13.43
C TRP A 191 37.37 -7.73 -13.38
N TYR A 192 38.70 -7.81 -13.35
CA TYR A 192 39.56 -6.65 -13.21
C TYR A 192 39.95 -6.11 -14.58
N PHE A 193 40.05 -4.79 -14.66
CA PHE A 193 40.77 -4.08 -15.70
C PHE A 193 41.73 -3.10 -15.01
N GLU A 194 43.00 -3.14 -15.40
CA GLU A 194 44.07 -2.41 -14.72
C GLU A 194 44.12 -2.66 -13.19
N GLY A 195 43.69 -3.86 -12.75
CA GLY A 195 43.69 -4.26 -11.34
C GLY A 195 42.52 -3.71 -10.50
N SER A 196 41.50 -3.12 -11.12
CA SER A 196 40.31 -2.60 -10.41
C SER A 196 39.02 -2.88 -11.16
N PHE A 197 37.87 -2.69 -10.52
CA PHE A 197 36.57 -2.70 -11.16
C PHE A 197 35.53 -1.86 -10.38
N PRO A 198 34.48 -1.35 -11.06
CA PRO A 198 33.53 -0.42 -10.47
C PRO A 198 32.53 -1.09 -9.52
N VAL A 199 32.12 -0.33 -8.50
CA VAL A 199 31.04 -0.67 -7.57
C VAL A 199 30.07 0.50 -7.47
N VAL A 200 28.78 0.17 -7.45
CA VAL A 200 27.67 1.11 -7.41
C VAL A 200 26.76 0.74 -6.26
N LEU A 201 26.27 1.73 -5.53
CA LEU A 201 25.23 1.56 -4.52
C LEU A 201 24.00 2.36 -4.96
N THR A 202 22.85 1.68 -4.99
CA THR A 202 21.57 2.30 -5.32
C THR A 202 20.63 2.32 -4.12
N ASP A 203 19.65 3.21 -4.15
CA ASP A 203 18.52 3.18 -3.23
C ASP A 203 17.45 2.15 -3.69
N TRP A 204 16.26 2.25 -3.09
CA TRP A 204 15.11 1.38 -3.30
C TRP A 204 14.45 1.50 -4.68
N ASP A 205 14.61 2.63 -5.38
CA ASP A 205 14.03 2.87 -6.71
C ASP A 205 15.05 2.69 -7.85
N GLY A 206 16.31 2.47 -7.49
CA GLY A 206 17.41 2.25 -8.42
C GLY A 206 18.22 3.51 -8.70
N LEU A 207 17.95 4.63 -8.03
CA LEU A 207 18.79 5.81 -8.07
C LEU A 207 20.17 5.49 -7.50
N ILE A 208 21.21 5.81 -8.26
CA ILE A 208 22.60 5.67 -7.82
C ILE A 208 22.87 6.73 -6.74
N ILE A 209 23.26 6.28 -5.55
CA ILE A 209 23.58 7.15 -4.41
C ILE A 209 25.07 7.22 -4.11
N ALA A 210 25.85 6.22 -4.54
CA ALA A 210 27.30 6.24 -4.47
C ALA A 210 27.93 5.35 -5.56
N GLU A 211 29.12 5.76 -6.02
CA GLU A 211 29.94 5.03 -6.98
C GLU A 211 31.39 5.05 -6.51
N GLY A 212 32.09 3.94 -6.74
CA GLY A 212 33.48 3.79 -6.36
C GLY A 212 34.14 2.63 -7.10
N TYR A 213 35.33 2.27 -6.65
CA TYR A 213 36.10 1.16 -7.23
C TYR A 213 36.65 0.30 -6.10
N VAL A 214 36.73 -1.00 -6.36
CA VAL A 214 37.54 -1.92 -5.56
C VAL A 214 38.80 -2.26 -6.36
N THR A 215 39.90 -2.47 -5.65
CA THR A 215 41.21 -2.78 -6.24
C THR A 215 41.68 -4.14 -5.76
N ALA A 216 42.40 -4.88 -6.61
CA ALA A 216 43.06 -6.12 -6.22
C ALA A 216 43.92 -5.92 -4.95
N HIS A 217 43.85 -6.87 -4.02
CA HIS A 217 44.50 -6.82 -2.72
C HIS A 217 45.24 -8.13 -2.39
N PRO A 218 46.50 -8.10 -1.92
CA PRO A 218 47.42 -6.94 -1.97
C PRO A 218 47.57 -6.44 -3.42
N PRO A 219 48.11 -5.23 -3.67
CA PRO A 219 48.23 -4.70 -5.02
C PRO A 219 49.01 -5.67 -5.91
N ALA A 220 48.28 -6.47 -6.65
CA ALA A 220 48.80 -7.42 -7.61
C ALA A 220 49.12 -6.57 -8.84
N GLY A 221 50.39 -6.45 -9.23
CA GLY A 221 50.77 -5.68 -10.42
C GLY A 221 50.15 -6.28 -11.69
N GLU A 222 50.82 -7.26 -12.28
CA GLU A 222 50.28 -8.07 -13.39
C GLU A 222 49.61 -9.38 -12.89
N ASP A 223 49.74 -9.68 -11.59
CA ASP A 223 49.35 -10.97 -10.98
C ASP A 223 47.82 -11.17 -10.83
N TRP A 224 47.00 -10.17 -11.19
CA TRP A 224 45.53 -10.31 -11.17
C TRP A 224 44.98 -10.96 -12.44
N MET A 225 45.77 -11.10 -13.51
CA MET A 225 45.35 -11.72 -14.77
C MET A 225 45.39 -13.26 -14.68
N THR A 226 44.56 -13.83 -13.80
CA THR A 226 44.47 -15.28 -13.54
C THR A 226 43.04 -15.81 -13.61
N GLU A 227 42.90 -17.12 -13.84
CA GLU A 227 41.62 -17.84 -13.70
C GLU A 227 41.28 -18.11 -12.22
N ASP A 228 42.26 -18.00 -11.33
CA ASP A 228 42.07 -18.15 -9.88
C ASP A 228 41.41 -16.90 -9.26
N PHE A 229 40.86 -17.08 -8.05
CA PHE A 229 40.32 -15.97 -7.27
C PHE A 229 41.43 -15.05 -6.76
N VAL A 230 41.28 -13.76 -7.02
CA VAL A 230 42.12 -12.67 -6.54
C VAL A 230 41.29 -11.85 -5.56
N GLN A 231 41.83 -11.57 -4.36
CA GLN A 231 41.14 -10.76 -3.37
C GLN A 231 41.05 -9.30 -3.83
N PHE A 232 39.98 -8.60 -3.43
CA PHE A 232 39.84 -7.16 -3.66
C PHE A 232 39.48 -6.43 -2.37
N LYS A 233 39.78 -5.14 -2.34
CA LYS A 233 39.39 -4.23 -1.28
C LYS A 233 39.01 -2.85 -1.84
N GLY A 234 38.02 -2.22 -1.25
CA GLY A 234 37.65 -0.83 -1.50
C GLY A 234 36.78 -0.28 -0.38
N GLU A 235 36.41 0.98 -0.50
CA GLU A 235 35.58 1.69 0.45
C GLU A 235 34.61 2.58 -0.33
N LEU A 236 33.37 2.66 0.15
CA LEU A 236 32.33 3.45 -0.48
C LEU A 236 31.71 4.39 0.55
N GLU A 237 31.86 5.69 0.33
CA GLU A 237 31.18 6.72 1.11
C GLU A 237 29.81 7.02 0.49
N PHE A 238 28.78 7.07 1.32
CA PHE A 238 27.42 7.41 0.88
C PHE A 238 26.64 8.16 1.97
N GLU A 239 25.56 8.83 1.56
CA GLU A 239 24.56 9.39 2.46
C GLU A 239 23.34 8.49 2.51
N LYS A 240 22.75 8.32 3.70
CA LYS A 240 21.57 7.50 3.89
C LYS A 240 20.35 8.12 3.18
N PRO A 241 19.57 7.34 2.39
CA PRO A 241 18.32 7.83 1.80
C PRO A 241 17.24 8.16 2.85
N ASP A 242 16.45 9.20 2.59
CA ASP A 242 15.43 9.72 3.53
C ASP A 242 14.15 8.87 3.60
N PHE A 243 13.76 8.22 2.50
CA PHE A 243 12.41 7.64 2.35
C PHE A 243 12.32 6.16 2.70
N ASP A 244 13.22 5.34 2.16
CA ASP A 244 13.25 3.89 2.33
C ASP A 244 14.67 3.47 2.69
N ASN A 245 14.79 2.45 3.53
CA ASN A 245 16.09 1.94 3.96
C ASN A 245 16.59 0.80 3.08
N ARG A 246 15.90 0.41 2.01
CA ARG A 246 16.37 -0.62 1.07
C ARG A 246 17.29 -0.03 0.02
N GLY A 247 18.30 -0.79 -0.36
CA GLY A 247 19.20 -0.47 -1.47
C GLY A 247 19.77 -1.73 -2.10
N THR A 248 20.55 -1.54 -3.16
CA THR A 248 21.27 -2.62 -3.83
C THR A 248 22.73 -2.23 -4.01
N LEU A 249 23.63 -3.07 -3.50
CA LEU A 249 25.06 -2.98 -3.78
C LEU A 249 25.35 -3.80 -5.04
N ILE A 250 26.01 -3.16 -6.01
CA ILE A 250 26.20 -3.68 -7.36
C ILE A 250 27.70 -3.64 -7.68
N LEU A 251 28.35 -4.79 -7.76
CA LEU A 251 29.72 -4.92 -8.23
C LEU A 251 29.65 -5.25 -9.72
N ARG A 252 30.29 -4.43 -10.56
CA ARG A 252 30.25 -4.57 -12.02
C ARG A 252 31.59 -5.06 -12.52
N LYS A 253 31.56 -6.11 -13.34
CA LYS A 253 32.72 -6.55 -14.09
C LYS A 253 33.16 -5.41 -15.02
N ASP A 254 34.44 -5.07 -15.04
CA ASP A 254 34.90 -4.06 -15.99
C ASP A 254 34.87 -4.65 -17.41
N ASN A 255 34.25 -3.92 -18.34
CA ASN A 255 34.07 -4.35 -19.73
C ASN A 255 34.49 -3.23 -20.72
N PRO A 256 35.80 -3.07 -20.97
CA PRO A 256 36.31 -2.06 -21.90
C PRO A 256 35.81 -2.24 -23.35
N SER A 257 35.36 -3.44 -23.72
CA SER A 257 34.85 -3.73 -25.07
C SER A 257 33.44 -3.19 -25.30
N GLY A 258 32.67 -2.97 -24.22
CA GLY A 258 31.27 -2.57 -24.27
C GLY A 258 30.31 -3.61 -24.88
N LEU A 259 30.76 -4.86 -25.07
CA LEU A 259 29.93 -5.93 -25.62
C LEU A 259 29.11 -6.60 -24.50
N PRO A 260 27.78 -6.72 -24.62
CA PRO A 260 26.93 -7.28 -23.56
C PRO A 260 27.29 -8.71 -23.13
N GLU A 261 27.86 -9.50 -24.04
CA GLU A 261 28.32 -10.88 -23.78
C GLU A 261 29.53 -10.97 -22.82
N HIS A 262 30.13 -9.83 -22.50
CA HIS A 262 31.23 -9.73 -21.54
C HIS A 262 30.84 -9.03 -20.24
N ASP A 263 29.60 -8.56 -20.12
CA ASP A 263 29.07 -7.96 -18.91
C ASP A 263 28.73 -9.04 -17.89
N ASN A 264 29.09 -8.79 -16.64
CA ASN A 264 28.60 -9.53 -15.49
C ASN A 264 28.42 -8.57 -14.31
N VAL A 265 27.48 -8.91 -13.43
CA VAL A 265 27.16 -8.10 -12.27
C VAL A 265 26.90 -9.00 -11.08
N LEU A 266 27.34 -8.56 -9.91
CA LEU A 266 26.96 -9.13 -8.62
C LEU A 266 26.07 -8.10 -7.93
N GLU A 267 24.83 -8.47 -7.68
CA GLU A 267 23.81 -7.66 -7.02
C GLU A 267 23.51 -8.25 -5.65
N ILE A 268 23.65 -7.41 -4.62
CA ILE A 268 23.41 -7.79 -3.22
C ILE A 268 22.43 -6.78 -2.63
N PRO A 269 21.20 -7.19 -2.24
CA PRO A 269 20.28 -6.30 -1.54
C PRO A 269 20.86 -5.95 -0.17
N VAL A 270 20.73 -4.69 0.24
CA VAL A 270 21.26 -4.17 1.51
C VAL A 270 20.24 -3.26 2.19
N LEU A 271 20.45 -3.00 3.48
CA LEU A 271 19.63 -2.09 4.27
C LEU A 271 20.47 -0.94 4.84
N PHE A 272 20.01 0.30 4.74
CA PHE A 272 20.68 1.46 5.33
C PHE A 272 20.38 1.59 6.84
N GLU A 273 21.42 1.76 7.66
CA GLU A 273 21.32 2.03 9.10
C GLU A 273 21.25 3.52 9.43
#